data_AF-A0A7K0LGM1-F1
#
_entry.id   AF-A0A7K0LGM1-F1
#
_cell.length_a   1.000
_cell.length_b   1.000
_cell.length_c   1.000
_cell.angle_alpha   90.00
_cell.angle_beta   90.00
_cell.angle_gamma   90.00
#
_symmetry.space_group_name_H-M   'P 1'
#
loop_
_entity.id
_entity.type
_entity.pdbx_description
1 polymer ?
#
loop_
_entity_poly.entity_id
_entity_poly.type
_entity_poly.pdbx_seq_one_letter_code
_entity_poly.pdbx_strand_id
1 'polypeptide(L)'
;MSLKDRLLGANDNALPQQHHSVTSNATETAFDPAAAPVADPFVLIKRRAQDALFARLGSRLYDSSLGEDQLDSYVVQELSRVIDAERVPLTPAERARIVAEICDDVLGYGAIERFLADPEITEVMVNSLDSIYVERAGRLVRTNARYVSEEHLRQVIERIVSKVGRRIDESSPMVDARLPDGSRVNAVI
;
A
#
# COMPACT_ATOMS: atom_id res chain seq x y z
N MET A 1 46.68 -30.24 -22.18
CA MET A 1 47.85 -29.44 -22.59
C MET A 1 47.43 -28.61 -23.80
N SER A 2 47.62 -27.30 -23.73
CA SER A 2 47.48 -26.38 -24.87
C SER A 2 48.82 -26.28 -25.58
N LEU A 3 48.78 -26.38 -26.91
CA LEU A 3 49.88 -26.09 -27.83
C LEU A 3 49.44 -24.90 -28.69
N LYS A 4 49.49 -23.74 -28.04
CA LYS A 4 49.61 -22.43 -28.68
C LYS A 4 50.48 -22.51 -29.94
N ASP A 5 49.99 -21.86 -30.99
CA ASP A 5 50.80 -20.99 -31.84
C ASP A 5 52.15 -21.55 -32.29
N ARG A 6 52.17 -22.32 -33.38
CA ARG A 6 53.27 -22.22 -34.37
C ARG A 6 52.77 -22.63 -35.76
N LEU A 7 52.48 -21.64 -36.60
CA LEU A 7 53.30 -21.21 -37.77
C LEU A 7 53.15 -22.18 -38.97
N LEU A 8 52.97 -21.80 -40.25
CA LEU A 8 53.13 -20.55 -41.01
C LEU A 8 52.63 -20.82 -42.45
N GLY A 9 52.26 -19.77 -43.17
CA GLY A 9 52.06 -19.78 -44.62
C GLY A 9 50.96 -18.80 -45.02
N ALA A 10 51.14 -17.49 -44.83
CA ALA A 10 51.78 -16.60 -45.81
C ALA A 10 51.18 -16.74 -47.22
N ASN A 11 50.26 -15.83 -47.58
CA ASN A 11 50.36 -15.19 -48.89
C ASN A 11 49.68 -13.81 -48.90
N ASP A 12 50.50 -12.81 -49.21
CA ASP A 12 50.11 -11.46 -49.63
C ASP A 12 49.37 -11.51 -50.97
N ASN A 13 48.23 -10.82 -51.10
CA ASN A 13 47.98 -10.03 -52.30
C ASN A 13 46.86 -8.98 -52.14
N ALA A 14 47.26 -7.72 -52.35
CA ALA A 14 46.56 -6.63 -53.06
C ALA A 14 45.06 -6.32 -52.80
N LEU A 15 44.85 -5.11 -52.26
CA LEU A 15 43.69 -4.21 -52.47
C LEU A 15 43.47 -3.88 -53.97
N PRO A 16 42.32 -3.31 -54.45
CA PRO A 16 41.40 -2.44 -53.71
C PRO A 16 39.87 -2.55 -53.99
N GLN A 17 39.11 -1.99 -53.02
CA GLN A 17 37.82 -1.28 -53.14
C GLN A 17 36.59 -2.01 -53.72
N GLN A 18 35.54 -2.15 -52.90
CA GLN A 18 34.33 -1.33 -53.08
C GLN A 18 33.38 -1.36 -51.87
N HIS A 19 32.70 -0.23 -51.72
CA HIS A 19 31.85 0.20 -50.62
C HIS A 19 30.61 -0.67 -50.41
N HIS A 20 30.31 -1.04 -49.16
CA HIS A 20 28.96 -0.89 -48.58
C HIS A 20 29.02 -1.04 -47.05
N SER A 21 28.78 0.06 -46.36
CA SER A 21 28.62 0.13 -44.91
C SER A 21 27.25 -0.45 -44.53
N VAL A 22 27.23 -1.60 -43.87
CA VAL A 22 26.09 -2.05 -43.06
C VAL A 22 26.56 -2.04 -41.62
N THR A 23 26.40 -0.90 -40.95
CA THR A 23 26.65 -0.80 -39.52
C THR A 23 25.49 -1.47 -38.79
N SER A 24 25.72 -2.69 -38.31
CA SER A 24 24.93 -3.31 -37.25
C SER A 24 25.06 -2.49 -35.97
N ASN A 25 24.05 -1.70 -35.64
CA ASN A 25 23.92 -1.17 -34.28
C ASN A 25 23.21 -2.22 -33.43
N ALA A 26 24.01 -2.99 -32.69
CA ALA A 26 23.58 -3.63 -31.47
C ALA A 26 23.20 -2.52 -30.47
N THR A 27 21.90 -2.34 -30.24
CA THR A 27 21.43 -1.56 -29.09
C THR A 27 21.55 -2.45 -27.86
N GLU A 28 22.73 -2.42 -27.27
CA GLU A 28 22.99 -2.89 -25.92
C GLU A 28 22.32 -1.89 -24.97
N THR A 29 21.10 -2.20 -24.53
CA THR A 29 20.36 -1.40 -23.57
C THR A 29 21.09 -1.46 -22.23
N ALA A 30 21.88 -0.43 -21.94
CA ALA A 30 22.44 -0.19 -20.62
C ALA A 30 21.29 -0.17 -19.60
N PHE A 31 21.33 -1.09 -18.64
CA PHE A 31 20.43 -1.12 -17.50
C PHE A 31 20.83 0.04 -16.58
N ASP A 32 20.17 1.18 -16.73
CA ASP A 32 20.36 2.36 -15.86
C ASP A 32 19.95 2.00 -14.42
N PRO A 33 20.86 1.94 -13.44
CA PRO A 33 20.55 1.51 -12.07
C PRO A 33 19.93 2.65 -11.22
N ALA A 34 19.48 3.74 -11.84
CA ALA A 34 19.01 4.94 -11.16
C ALA A 34 17.51 5.25 -11.35
N ALA A 35 16.72 4.33 -11.90
CA ALA A 35 15.27 4.45 -11.88
C ALA A 35 14.70 3.84 -10.59
N ALA A 36 14.90 4.52 -9.45
CA ALA A 36 14.00 4.33 -8.33
C ALA A 36 12.56 4.56 -8.83
N PRO A 37 11.56 3.78 -8.39
CA PRO A 37 10.20 3.98 -8.86
C PRO A 37 9.80 5.40 -8.46
N VAL A 38 9.61 6.27 -9.46
CA VAL A 38 9.07 7.60 -9.25
C VAL A 38 7.71 7.38 -8.60
N ALA A 39 7.63 7.65 -7.30
CA ALA A 39 6.39 7.47 -6.56
C ALA A 39 5.31 8.26 -7.29
N ASP A 40 4.29 7.52 -7.74
CA ASP A 40 3.14 8.09 -8.44
C ASP A 40 2.65 9.33 -7.66
N PRO A 41 2.55 10.53 -8.28
CA PRO A 41 2.04 11.73 -7.63
C PRO A 41 0.74 11.47 -6.86
N PHE A 42 -0.11 10.57 -7.35
CA PHE A 42 -1.32 10.13 -6.68
C PHE A 42 -1.06 9.42 -5.36
N VAL A 43 -0.04 8.56 -5.28
CA VAL A 43 0.36 7.85 -4.06
C VAL A 43 0.88 8.82 -3.00
N LEU A 44 1.62 9.86 -3.41
CA LEU A 44 2.12 10.89 -2.49
C LEU A 44 0.98 11.75 -1.93
N ILE A 45 0.05 12.18 -2.79
CA ILE A 45 -1.15 12.93 -2.37
C ILE A 45 -1.98 12.09 -1.43
N LYS A 46 -2.22 10.81 -1.77
CA LYS A 46 -2.98 9.87 -0.95
C LYS A 46 -2.39 9.75 0.46
N ARG A 47 -1.07 9.54 0.54
CA ARG A 47 -0.38 9.41 1.83
C ARG A 47 -0.48 10.69 2.66
N ARG A 48 -0.22 11.86 2.07
CA ARG A 48 -0.34 13.15 2.78
C ARG A 48 -1.76 13.44 3.23
N ALA A 49 -2.73 13.15 2.36
CA ALA A 49 -4.13 13.31 2.65
C ALA A 49 -4.56 12.43 3.83
N GLN A 50 -4.14 11.16 3.84
CA GLN A 50 -4.31 10.26 4.98
C GLN A 50 -3.63 10.82 6.25
N ASP A 51 -2.35 11.20 6.19
CA ASP A 51 -1.61 11.71 7.36
C ASP A 51 -2.27 12.98 7.95
N ALA A 52 -2.70 13.91 7.09
CA ALA A 52 -3.37 15.15 7.51
C ALA A 52 -4.77 14.89 8.09
N LEU A 53 -5.49 13.93 7.52
CA LEU A 53 -6.79 13.48 7.98
C LEU A 53 -6.64 12.87 9.38
N PHE A 54 -5.72 11.93 9.58
CA PHE A 54 -5.43 11.32 10.88
C PHE A 54 -5.03 12.36 11.94
N ALA A 55 -4.14 13.31 11.60
CA ALA A 55 -3.72 14.35 12.54
C ALA A 55 -4.88 15.24 13.02
N ARG A 56 -5.90 15.47 12.18
CA ARG A 56 -7.06 16.31 12.49
C ARG A 56 -8.22 15.55 13.10
N LEU A 57 -8.37 14.28 12.73
CA LEU A 57 -9.42 13.42 13.23
C LEU A 57 -9.10 12.82 14.59
N GLY A 58 -7.81 12.68 14.94
CA GLY A 58 -7.30 12.04 16.16
C GLY A 58 -8.32 11.96 17.30
N SER A 59 -8.45 13.02 18.09
CA SER A 59 -9.34 13.04 19.27
C SER A 59 -10.85 12.89 18.99
N ARG A 60 -11.31 13.18 17.76
CA ARG A 60 -12.74 13.13 17.39
C ARG A 60 -13.18 11.76 16.87
N LEU A 61 -12.27 10.94 16.39
CA LEU A 61 -12.57 9.54 16.04
C LEU A 61 -12.86 8.69 17.27
N TYR A 62 -12.27 9.05 18.42
CA TYR A 62 -12.58 8.44 19.72
C TYR A 62 -13.95 8.86 20.27
N ASP A 63 -14.59 9.88 19.68
CA ASP A 63 -15.90 10.33 20.13
C ASP A 63 -16.96 9.38 19.57
N SER A 64 -17.24 8.32 20.31
CA SER A 64 -18.27 7.33 20.02
C SER A 64 -19.69 7.92 19.94
N SER A 65 -19.85 9.24 20.14
CA SER A 65 -21.09 9.98 19.95
C SER A 65 -21.39 10.34 18.48
N LEU A 66 -20.42 10.22 17.56
CA LEU A 66 -20.64 10.42 16.14
C LEU A 66 -21.23 9.16 15.50
N GLY A 67 -22.41 9.26 14.92
CA GLY A 67 -22.97 8.20 14.07
C GLY A 67 -22.16 8.04 12.77
N GLU A 68 -22.15 6.83 12.18
CA GLU A 68 -21.39 6.50 10.96
C GLU A 68 -21.58 7.54 9.85
N ASP A 69 -22.82 7.96 9.58
CA ASP A 69 -23.13 8.98 8.55
C ASP A 69 -22.46 10.34 8.81
N GLN A 70 -22.31 10.73 10.08
CA GLN A 70 -21.67 11.99 10.46
C GLN A 70 -20.15 11.88 10.32
N LEU A 71 -19.60 10.71 10.65
CA LEU A 71 -18.18 10.45 10.48
C LEU A 71 -17.80 10.47 9.00
N ASP A 72 -18.57 9.78 8.16
CA ASP A 72 -18.34 9.73 6.71
C ASP A 72 -18.39 11.13 6.09
N SER A 73 -19.43 11.90 6.43
CA SER A 73 -19.58 13.28 5.96
C SER A 73 -18.40 14.17 6.39
N TYR A 74 -17.93 14.00 7.63
CA TYR A 74 -16.81 14.76 8.16
C TYR A 74 -15.48 14.36 7.49
N VAL A 75 -15.23 13.06 7.28
CA VAL A 75 -14.05 12.56 6.55
C VAL A 75 -14.01 13.12 5.13
N VAL A 76 -15.12 13.06 4.39
CA VAL A 76 -15.21 13.58 3.01
C VAL A 76 -14.92 15.10 2.97
N GLN A 77 -15.45 15.86 3.94
CA GLN A 77 -15.20 17.30 4.02
C GLN A 77 -13.74 17.62 4.34
N GLU A 78 -13.12 16.95 5.30
CA GLU A 78 -11.71 17.17 5.63
C GLU A 78 -10.79 16.76 4.49
N LEU A 79 -11.08 15.62 3.86
CA LEU A 79 -10.30 15.16 2.73
C LEU A 79 -10.35 16.13 1.56
N SER A 80 -11.54 16.68 1.29
CA SER A 80 -11.73 17.75 0.31
C SER A 80 -10.83 18.96 0.61
N ARG A 81 -10.76 19.41 1.86
CA ARG A 81 -9.90 20.54 2.27
C ARG A 81 -8.42 20.25 2.09
N VAL A 82 -7.98 19.01 2.35
CA VAL A 82 -6.57 18.63 2.19
C VAL A 82 -6.19 18.59 0.71
N ILE A 83 -7.03 18.02 -0.15
CA ILE A 83 -6.80 17.98 -1.59
C ILE A 83 -6.73 19.40 -2.16
N ASP A 84 -7.63 20.29 -1.74
CA ASP A 84 -7.67 21.68 -2.22
C ASP A 84 -6.40 22.46 -1.77
N ALA A 85 -5.80 22.11 -0.63
CA ALA A 85 -4.59 22.74 -0.11
C ALA A 85 -3.31 22.33 -0.86
N GLU A 86 -3.25 21.12 -1.43
CA GLU A 86 -2.06 20.60 -2.14
C GLU A 86 -1.84 21.24 -3.52
N ARG A 87 -2.80 22.05 -4.02
CA ARG A 87 -2.71 22.77 -5.31
C ARG A 87 -2.37 21.88 -6.51
N VAL A 88 -2.72 20.59 -6.45
CA VAL A 88 -2.53 19.67 -7.57
C VAL A 88 -3.70 19.82 -8.54
N PRO A 89 -3.46 20.04 -9.84
CA PRO A 89 -4.52 20.08 -10.84
C PRO A 89 -5.09 18.67 -11.01
N LEU A 90 -6.25 18.42 -10.40
CA LEU A 90 -7.01 17.19 -10.53
C LEU A 90 -8.30 17.46 -11.29
N THR A 91 -8.66 16.56 -12.19
CA THR A 91 -10.00 16.54 -12.78
C THR A 91 -11.03 16.17 -11.71
N PRO A 92 -12.32 16.55 -11.89
CA PRO A 92 -13.38 16.14 -10.96
C PRO A 92 -13.48 14.62 -10.77
N ALA A 93 -13.20 13.85 -11.83
CA ALA A 93 -13.21 12.39 -11.79
C ALA A 93 -12.04 11.83 -10.95
N GLU A 94 -10.83 12.35 -11.12
CA GLU A 94 -9.67 11.95 -10.32
C GLU A 94 -9.87 12.31 -8.84
N ARG A 95 -10.41 13.51 -8.56
CA ARG A 95 -10.74 13.92 -7.20
C ARG A 95 -11.75 12.98 -6.55
N ALA A 96 -12.84 12.67 -7.24
CA ALA A 96 -13.86 11.75 -6.73
C ALA A 96 -13.28 10.37 -6.45
N ARG A 97 -12.38 9.87 -7.33
CA ARG A 97 -11.69 8.60 -7.14
C ARG A 97 -10.76 8.60 -5.94
N ILE A 98 -9.94 9.63 -5.77
CA ILE A 98 -9.03 9.77 -4.61
C ILE A 98 -9.85 9.85 -3.32
N VAL A 99 -10.96 10.60 -3.34
CA VAL A 99 -11.86 10.71 -2.19
C VAL A 99 -12.44 9.35 -1.83
N ALA A 100 -12.98 8.62 -2.80
CA ALA A 100 -13.52 7.29 -2.57
C ALA A 100 -12.46 6.32 -2.02
N GLU A 101 -11.27 6.23 -2.65
CA GLU A 101 -10.21 5.33 -2.19
C GLU A 101 -9.71 5.66 -0.77
N ILE A 102 -9.63 6.94 -0.39
CA ILE A 102 -9.18 7.32 0.95
C ILE A 102 -10.31 7.15 1.96
N CYS A 103 -11.55 7.43 1.58
CA CYS A 103 -12.71 7.10 2.41
C CYS A 103 -12.75 5.61 2.68
N ASP A 104 -12.62 4.76 1.68
CA ASP A 104 -12.56 3.30 1.86
C ASP A 104 -11.39 2.91 2.77
N ASP A 105 -10.20 3.50 2.60
CA ASP A 105 -9.05 3.19 3.46
C ASP A 105 -9.24 3.65 4.92
N VAL A 106 -9.88 4.80 5.15
CA VAL A 106 -10.03 5.43 6.48
C VAL A 106 -11.28 4.95 7.20
N LEU A 107 -12.33 4.60 6.45
CA LEU A 107 -13.61 4.12 6.94
C LEU A 107 -13.71 2.58 6.92
N GLY A 108 -12.82 1.92 6.19
CA GLY A 108 -12.72 0.49 6.13
C GLY A 108 -11.93 -0.12 7.29
N TYR A 109 -11.45 -1.34 7.07
CA TYR A 109 -10.53 -2.03 7.98
C TYR A 109 -9.05 -1.78 7.61
N GLY A 110 -8.81 -0.83 6.70
CA GLY A 110 -7.49 -0.44 6.25
C GLY A 110 -6.72 -1.61 5.62
N ALA A 111 -5.52 -1.87 6.10
CA ALA A 111 -4.59 -2.82 5.48
C ALA A 111 -5.10 -4.28 5.42
N ILE A 112 -6.05 -4.65 6.29
CA ILE A 112 -6.55 -6.03 6.40
C ILE A 112 -7.83 -6.30 5.62
N GLU A 113 -8.50 -5.27 5.09
CA GLU A 113 -9.84 -5.40 4.51
C GLU A 113 -9.92 -6.43 3.39
N ARG A 114 -8.94 -6.41 2.48
CA ARG A 114 -8.84 -7.39 1.39
C ARG A 114 -8.70 -8.83 1.86
N PHE A 115 -8.14 -9.07 3.05
CA PHE A 115 -7.98 -10.41 3.60
C PHE A 115 -9.26 -10.87 4.30
N LEU A 116 -10.00 -9.94 4.92
CA LEU A 116 -11.31 -10.21 5.51
C LEU A 116 -12.36 -10.56 4.44
N ALA A 117 -12.20 -10.02 3.22
CA ALA A 117 -13.07 -10.33 2.08
C ALA A 117 -12.73 -11.67 1.38
N ASP A 118 -11.57 -12.28 1.68
CA ASP A 118 -11.10 -13.50 1.01
C ASP A 118 -11.58 -14.75 1.78
N PRO A 119 -12.48 -15.57 1.20
CA PRO A 119 -13.02 -16.75 1.88
C PRO A 119 -11.99 -17.87 2.08
N GLU A 120 -10.81 -17.81 1.43
CA GLU A 120 -9.73 -18.76 1.67
C GLU A 120 -8.93 -18.44 2.96
N ILE A 121 -9.10 -17.23 3.52
CA ILE A 121 -8.41 -16.80 4.73
C ILE A 121 -9.23 -17.17 5.96
N THR A 122 -8.62 -17.92 6.86
CA THR A 122 -9.26 -18.41 8.10
C THR A 122 -8.91 -17.55 9.32
N GLU A 123 -7.77 -16.85 9.29
CA GLU A 123 -7.32 -15.99 10.38
C GLU A 123 -6.48 -14.82 9.85
N VAL A 124 -6.59 -13.67 10.51
CA VAL A 124 -5.78 -12.47 10.26
C VAL A 124 -5.14 -12.04 11.58
N MET A 125 -3.82 -11.94 11.61
CA MET A 125 -3.06 -11.52 12.79
C MET A 125 -2.28 -10.24 12.48
N VAL A 126 -2.42 -9.24 13.35
CA VAL A 126 -1.68 -7.98 13.27
C VAL A 126 -0.86 -7.83 14.55
N ASN A 127 0.45 -8.03 14.45
CA ASN A 127 1.35 -7.93 15.60
C ASN A 127 2.03 -6.54 15.69
N SER A 128 2.22 -5.90 14.55
CA SER A 128 2.76 -4.54 14.44
C SER A 128 2.33 -3.94 13.09
N LEU A 129 2.65 -2.65 12.86
CA LEU A 129 2.30 -1.94 11.63
C LEU A 129 2.76 -2.64 10.34
N ASP A 130 3.87 -3.38 10.40
CA ASP A 130 4.56 -4.04 9.31
C ASP A 130 4.60 -5.59 9.45
N SER A 131 3.88 -6.12 10.44
CA SER A 131 3.87 -7.54 10.79
C SER A 131 2.42 -8.05 10.78
N ILE A 132 1.91 -8.26 9.57
CA ILE A 132 0.56 -8.78 9.31
C ILE A 132 0.69 -10.18 8.70
N TYR A 133 0.01 -11.15 9.31
CA TYR A 133 -0.06 -12.53 8.88
C TYR A 133 -1.49 -12.92 8.56
N VAL A 134 -1.64 -13.86 7.64
CA VAL A 134 -2.91 -14.51 7.35
C VAL A 134 -2.73 -16.01 7.36
N GLU A 135 -3.74 -16.74 7.84
CA GLU A 135 -3.81 -18.18 7.68
C GLU A 135 -4.57 -18.53 6.41
N ARG A 136 -3.94 -19.34 5.54
CA ARG A 136 -4.59 -19.92 4.36
C ARG A 136 -4.35 -21.42 4.33
N ALA A 137 -5.41 -22.21 4.26
CA ALA A 137 -5.34 -23.67 4.25
C ALA A 137 -4.49 -24.25 5.41
N GLY A 138 -4.64 -23.70 6.62
CA GLY A 138 -3.91 -24.13 7.81
C GLY A 138 -2.44 -23.71 7.85
N ARG A 139 -2.00 -22.79 6.97
CA ARG A 139 -0.63 -22.28 6.95
C ARG A 139 -0.62 -20.78 7.17
N LEU A 140 0.19 -20.35 8.13
CA LEU A 140 0.44 -18.94 8.41
C LEU A 140 1.40 -18.35 7.38
N VAL A 141 1.00 -17.25 6.73
CA VAL A 141 1.76 -16.57 5.68
C VAL A 141 1.89 -15.08 6.04
N ARG A 142 3.13 -14.57 6.02
CA ARG A 142 3.37 -13.13 6.18
C ARG A 142 2.94 -12.39 4.91
N THR A 143 2.24 -11.28 5.09
CA THR A 143 1.77 -10.44 3.98
C THR A 143 2.68 -9.23 3.74
N ASN A 144 2.48 -8.56 2.60
CA ASN A 144 3.10 -7.27 2.29
C ASN A 144 2.23 -6.07 2.71
N ALA A 145 1.10 -6.31 3.37
CA ALA A 145 0.23 -5.24 3.86
C ALA A 145 0.86 -4.55 5.06
N ARG A 146 0.57 -3.26 5.23
CA ARG A 146 1.06 -2.46 6.35
C ARG A 146 0.08 -1.37 6.73
N TYR A 147 0.01 -1.06 8.00
CA TYR A 147 -0.65 0.15 8.49
C TYR A 147 0.26 1.37 8.33
N VAL A 148 -0.36 2.52 8.12
CA VAL A 148 0.36 3.79 7.92
C VAL A 148 0.90 4.33 9.25
N SER A 149 0.16 4.12 10.34
CA SER A 149 0.49 4.58 11.70
C SER A 149 -0.21 3.73 12.75
N GLU A 150 0.25 3.80 14.01
CA GLU A 150 -0.41 3.16 15.16
C GLU A 150 -1.81 3.73 15.39
N GLU A 151 -1.98 5.02 15.18
CA GLU A 151 -3.26 5.70 15.25
C GLU A 151 -4.29 5.09 14.29
N HIS A 152 -3.90 4.84 13.04
CA HIS A 152 -4.76 4.18 12.05
C HIS A 152 -5.12 2.75 12.49
N LEU A 153 -4.16 1.98 12.98
CA LEU A 153 -4.42 0.63 13.49
C LEU A 153 -5.41 0.66 14.67
N ARG A 154 -5.23 1.58 15.61
CA ARG A 154 -6.12 1.75 16.77
C ARG A 154 -7.55 2.06 16.36
N GLN A 155 -7.74 2.95 15.38
CA GLN A 155 -9.07 3.28 14.86
C GLN A 155 -9.76 2.09 14.20
N VAL A 156 -9.01 1.26 13.47
CA VAL A 156 -9.55 0.02 12.90
C VAL A 156 -9.99 -0.93 14.01
N ILE A 157 -9.18 -1.09 15.07
CA ILE A 157 -9.53 -1.91 16.24
C ILE A 157 -10.80 -1.39 16.91
N GLU A 158 -10.87 -0.09 17.20
CA GLU A 158 -12.03 0.57 17.82
C GLU A 158 -13.29 0.41 16.99
N ARG A 159 -13.21 0.57 15.67
CA ARG A 159 -14.33 0.38 14.75
C ARG A 159 -14.85 -1.06 14.77
N ILE A 160 -13.94 -2.05 14.74
CA ILE A 160 -14.32 -3.47 14.81
C ILE A 160 -15.06 -3.77 16.11
N VAL A 161 -14.57 -3.28 17.25
CA VAL A 161 -15.19 -3.55 18.56
C VAL A 161 -16.46 -2.73 18.81
N SER A 162 -16.56 -1.54 18.22
CA SER A 162 -17.75 -0.68 18.35
C SER A 162 -18.97 -1.32 17.69
N LYS A 163 -18.78 -2.04 16.56
CA LYS A 163 -19.86 -2.79 15.89
C LYS A 163 -20.46 -3.90 16.76
N VAL A 164 -19.75 -4.37 17.77
CA VAL A 164 -20.23 -5.37 18.74
C VAL A 164 -20.60 -4.77 20.10
N GLY A 165 -20.67 -3.44 20.19
CA GLY A 165 -21.03 -2.72 21.42
C GLY A 165 -19.99 -2.86 22.53
N ARG A 166 -18.72 -3.08 22.18
CA ARG A 166 -17.60 -3.15 23.11
C ARG A 166 -16.71 -1.91 22.96
N ARG A 167 -15.89 -1.67 23.98
CA ARG A 167 -14.95 -0.56 24.04
C ARG A 167 -13.54 -1.10 24.30
N ILE A 168 -12.56 -0.45 23.70
CA ILE A 168 -11.13 -0.66 23.94
C ILE A 168 -10.48 0.71 23.95
N ASP A 169 -9.78 1.04 25.02
CA ASP A 169 -9.10 2.32 25.24
C ASP A 169 -8.03 2.17 26.34
N GLU A 170 -7.30 3.22 26.67
CA GLU A 170 -6.23 3.17 27.68
C GLU A 170 -6.72 2.74 29.08
N SER A 171 -8.04 2.86 29.35
CA SER A 171 -8.64 2.39 30.61
C SER A 171 -9.12 0.94 30.52
N SER A 172 -9.29 0.39 29.32
CA SER A 172 -9.72 -0.99 29.05
C SER A 172 -8.97 -1.54 27.84
N PRO A 173 -7.71 -1.98 28.01
CA PRO A 173 -6.79 -2.22 26.90
C PRO A 173 -6.98 -3.56 26.19
N MET A 174 -7.92 -4.41 26.62
CA MET A 174 -8.11 -5.75 26.07
C MET A 174 -9.58 -6.03 25.76
N VAL A 175 -9.82 -6.70 24.64
CA VAL A 175 -11.15 -7.12 24.19
C VAL A 175 -11.12 -8.52 23.56
N ASP A 176 -12.12 -9.34 23.87
CA ASP A 176 -12.47 -10.56 23.13
C ASP A 176 -13.97 -10.48 22.79
N ALA A 177 -14.30 -10.59 21.51
CA ALA A 177 -15.67 -10.48 21.05
C ALA A 177 -15.96 -11.37 19.83
N ARG A 178 -17.26 -11.65 19.65
CA ARG A 178 -17.79 -12.34 18.48
C ARG A 178 -18.51 -11.33 17.60
N LEU A 179 -18.10 -11.25 16.35
CA LEU A 179 -18.66 -10.36 15.33
C LEU A 179 -20.00 -10.91 14.80
N PRO A 180 -20.85 -10.07 14.16
CA PRO A 180 -22.15 -10.49 13.64
C PRO A 180 -22.09 -11.58 12.56
N ASP A 181 -20.98 -11.66 11.83
CA ASP A 181 -20.67 -12.71 10.84
C ASP A 181 -20.26 -14.05 11.50
N GLY A 182 -20.12 -14.09 12.83
CA GLY A 182 -19.69 -15.25 13.60
C GLY A 182 -18.18 -15.35 13.80
N SER A 183 -17.39 -14.46 13.20
CA SER A 183 -15.95 -14.38 13.38
C SER A 183 -15.60 -13.94 14.82
N ARG A 184 -14.35 -14.17 15.24
CA ARG A 184 -13.84 -13.72 16.54
C ARG A 184 -12.82 -12.61 16.35
N VAL A 185 -12.81 -11.65 17.27
CA VAL A 185 -11.79 -10.62 17.35
C VAL A 185 -11.19 -10.63 18.75
N ASN A 186 -9.86 -10.65 18.81
CA ASN A 186 -9.09 -10.38 20.00
C ASN A 186 -8.16 -9.21 19.73
N ALA A 187 -8.15 -8.21 20.61
CA ALA A 187 -7.25 -7.08 20.48
C ALA A 187 -6.72 -6.66 21.85
N VAL A 188 -5.47 -6.17 21.85
CA VAL A 188 -4.78 -5.59 22.99
C VAL A 188 -4.06 -4.32 22.50
N ILE A 189 -4.16 -3.21 23.24
CA ILE A 189 -3.52 -1.92 22.92
C ILE A 189 -2.58 -1.42 24.01
#